data_AF-A8PSD7-F1
#
_entry.id   AF-A8PSD7-F1
#
_cell.length_a   1.000
_cell.length_b   1.000
_cell.length_c   1.000
_cell.angle_alpha   90.00
_cell.angle_beta   90.00
_cell.angle_gamma   90.00
#
_symmetry.space_group_name_H-M   'P 1'
#
loop_
_entity.id
_entity.type
_entity.pdbx_description
1 polymer ?
#
loop_
_entity_poly.entity_id
_entity_poly.type
_entity_poly.pdbx_seq_one_letter_code
_entity_poly.pdbx_strand_id
1 'polypeptide(L)'
;MSHIETQVLPVAHTWHASKPTDFGLVFADATAASSQEPYESLAVSFTSDVTRSSLEKAASHLRSGQLVAFPTETVYGLGACALRTDAAERIYHAKNRPADNPLIVHVSDRRMLSKLLPSKYPYNAACEALMKAFWPGPLTLLFPVGLDDQGLPRIPSTVTCGQSTVGLRMPSHPIARALISLAGVPVAAPSANASGRPSPTTAGHVFTDLGPRHVLSYIVDGGECSIGLESTVVDATTTPGEVRVLRPGGISVEQIAQALEQAGLSSLSLRVYGRDLARSAQQEAAPTTPGMKYRHYSPEARVLLVRIDDGEHPTVHELLRDVAASRAQAEQEARIGLLCAHDSPLILSLPDSALTRWAADATHASSSSFTDKAESRLSPVVHVNGMKLCLYSLGRRDTPSAAAQRLFDGLRTLDACVPWCDGKPGACDAIITDVVDESGVGLAIMNRLRKAASATLFARADAVRPIHIPM
;
A
#
# COMPACT_ATOMS: atom_id res chain seq x y z
N MET A 1 15.40 30.45 7.40
CA MET A 1 14.41 29.35 7.35
C MET A 1 14.49 28.64 8.68
N SER A 2 13.44 28.67 9.49
CA SER A 2 13.39 27.88 10.74
C SER A 2 13.62 26.41 10.40
N HIS A 3 14.56 25.74 11.07
CA HIS A 3 14.75 24.29 10.94
C HIS A 3 13.43 23.60 11.30
N ILE A 4 12.77 22.96 10.33
CA ILE A 4 11.56 22.17 10.60
C ILE A 4 12.02 20.85 11.21
N GLU A 5 11.82 20.66 12.51
CA GLU A 5 12.06 19.36 13.14
C GLU A 5 10.79 18.50 13.01
N THR A 6 10.93 17.32 12.38
CA THR A 6 9.81 16.39 12.19
C THR A 6 9.42 15.78 13.55
N GLN A 7 8.17 15.94 13.97
CA GLN A 7 7.66 15.38 15.22
C GLN A 7 6.64 14.26 14.96
N VAL A 8 6.65 13.21 15.78
CA VAL A 8 5.61 12.16 15.78
C VAL A 8 4.51 12.57 16.77
N LEU A 9 3.28 12.64 16.29
CA LEU A 9 2.09 12.90 17.09
C LEU A 9 1.43 11.58 17.44
N PRO A 10 1.42 11.19 18.73
CA PRO A 10 0.76 9.96 19.15
C PRO A 10 -0.77 10.13 19.07
N VAL A 11 -1.45 9.02 18.78
CA VAL A 11 -2.89 8.87 18.93
C VAL A 11 -3.14 7.74 19.93
N ALA A 12 -4.10 7.92 20.84
CA ALA A 12 -4.34 6.93 21.90
C ALA A 12 -4.89 5.63 21.28
N HIS A 13 -4.21 4.50 21.47
CA HIS A 13 -4.73 3.18 21.12
C HIS A 13 -5.72 2.72 22.19
N THR A 14 -6.97 3.17 22.09
CA THR A 14 -8.07 2.74 22.95
C THR A 14 -8.77 1.53 22.33
N TRP A 15 -8.83 0.44 23.09
CA TRP A 15 -9.49 -0.80 22.68
C TRP A 15 -10.97 -0.75 23.08
N HIS A 16 -11.87 -0.87 22.10
CA HIS A 16 -13.30 -1.02 22.34
C HIS A 16 -13.78 -2.35 21.73
N ALA A 17 -14.52 -3.17 22.49
CA ALA A 17 -14.92 -4.52 22.08
C ALA A 17 -15.75 -4.57 20.78
N SER A 18 -16.38 -3.46 20.39
CA SER A 18 -17.15 -3.30 19.15
C SER A 18 -16.40 -2.57 18.01
N LYS A 19 -15.29 -1.88 18.32
CA LYS A 19 -14.40 -1.17 17.38
C LYS A 19 -12.97 -1.25 17.94
N PRO A 20 -12.15 -2.23 17.50
CA PRO A 20 -10.88 -2.58 18.16
C PRO A 20 -9.86 -1.43 18.28
N THR A 21 -10.03 -0.36 17.51
CA THR A 21 -9.27 0.89 17.60
C THR A 21 -10.19 2.09 17.34
N ASP A 22 -10.83 2.63 18.38
CA ASP A 22 -11.61 3.87 18.21
C ASP A 22 -10.70 5.11 18.18
N PHE A 23 -9.41 4.96 18.53
CA PHE A 23 -8.40 6.02 18.57
C PHE A 23 -8.78 7.22 19.46
N GLY A 24 -9.76 7.06 20.34
CA GLY A 24 -10.36 8.14 21.11
C GLY A 24 -11.27 9.06 20.27
N LEU A 25 -11.82 8.55 19.17
CA LEU A 25 -12.71 9.26 18.24
C LEU A 25 -14.14 8.74 18.34
N VAL A 26 -15.09 9.68 18.23
CA VAL A 26 -16.52 9.39 18.10
C VAL A 26 -17.08 10.22 16.95
N PHE A 27 -17.68 9.55 15.96
CA PHE A 27 -18.36 10.21 14.85
C PHE A 27 -19.85 10.36 15.18
N ALA A 28 -20.32 11.60 15.33
CA ALA A 28 -21.74 11.89 15.56
C ALA A 28 -22.56 11.66 14.27
N ASP A 29 -23.83 11.28 14.42
CA ASP A 29 -24.78 10.74 13.41
C ASP A 29 -24.66 9.23 13.08
N ALA A 30 -23.74 8.49 13.71
CA ALA A 30 -24.00 7.07 13.94
C ALA A 30 -25.14 6.99 14.98
N THR A 31 -26.39 7.08 14.52
CA THR A 31 -27.54 6.75 15.39
C THR A 31 -27.18 5.46 16.11
N ALA A 32 -27.40 5.36 17.42
CA ALA A 32 -26.93 4.22 18.22
C ALA A 32 -27.41 2.84 17.71
N ALA A 33 -28.31 2.80 16.72
CA ALA A 33 -28.80 1.64 15.99
C ALA A 33 -28.11 1.36 14.64
N SER A 34 -27.33 2.29 14.08
CA SER A 34 -26.61 2.15 12.80
C SER A 34 -25.11 2.01 13.04
N SER A 35 -24.55 0.84 12.73
CA SER A 35 -23.11 0.59 12.75
C SER A 35 -22.33 1.27 11.61
N GLN A 36 -23.02 1.97 10.70
CA GLN A 36 -22.39 2.63 9.54
C GLN A 36 -21.85 4.01 9.93
N GLU A 37 -20.59 4.28 9.56
CA GLU A 37 -20.00 5.60 9.74
C GLU A 37 -20.70 6.66 8.87
N PRO A 38 -20.77 7.94 9.31
CA PRO A 38 -21.45 9.00 8.56
C PRO A 38 -20.85 9.17 7.17
N TYR A 39 -21.66 9.13 6.11
CA TYR A 39 -21.21 9.26 4.72
C TYR A 39 -21.47 10.67 4.14
N GLU A 40 -22.61 11.28 4.49
CA GLU A 40 -23.07 12.55 3.92
C GLU A 40 -22.35 13.77 4.51
N SER A 41 -22.24 13.81 5.85
CA SER A 41 -21.59 14.87 6.61
C SER A 41 -20.92 14.25 7.84
N LEU A 42 -19.63 14.52 8.05
CA LEU A 42 -18.89 13.95 9.17
C LEU A 42 -18.72 14.96 10.30
N ALA A 43 -19.29 14.67 11.48
CA ALA A 43 -19.03 15.40 12.72
C ALA A 43 -18.09 14.58 13.63
N VAL A 44 -17.00 15.20 14.06
CA VAL A 44 -15.96 14.55 14.88
C VAL A 44 -16.03 15.04 16.32
N SER A 45 -16.06 14.10 17.25
CA SER A 45 -15.91 14.32 18.69
C SER A 45 -14.84 13.39 19.25
N PHE A 46 -14.36 13.69 20.46
CA PHE A 46 -13.19 13.03 21.03
C PHE A 46 -13.43 12.57 22.46
N THR A 47 -13.02 11.34 22.75
CA THR A 47 -12.92 10.77 24.10
C THR A 47 -11.49 10.82 24.65
N SER A 48 -10.51 11.17 23.82
CA SER A 48 -9.09 11.36 24.20
C SER A 48 -8.61 12.78 23.89
N ASP A 49 -8.16 13.50 24.91
CA ASP A 49 -7.57 14.84 24.74
C ASP A 49 -6.24 14.79 23.99
N VAL A 50 -5.48 13.71 24.12
CA VAL A 50 -4.23 13.49 23.34
C VAL A 50 -4.57 13.38 21.85
N THR A 51 -5.55 12.57 21.51
CA THR A 51 -6.03 12.43 20.11
C THR A 51 -6.52 13.77 19.58
N ARG A 52 -7.35 14.48 20.36
CA ARG A 52 -7.87 15.80 19.98
C ARG A 52 -6.74 16.76 19.66
N SER A 53 -5.82 16.96 20.59
CA SER A 53 -4.68 17.87 20.44
C SER A 53 -3.81 17.50 19.24
N SER A 54 -3.48 16.22 19.05
CA SER A 54 -2.69 15.74 17.92
C SER A 54 -3.37 16.05 16.58
N LEU A 55 -4.66 15.71 16.44
CA LEU A 55 -5.37 15.92 15.18
C LEU A 55 -5.69 17.39 14.90
N GLU A 56 -5.99 18.21 15.91
CA GLU A 56 -6.17 19.66 15.74
C GLU A 56 -4.88 20.34 15.28
N LYS A 57 -3.74 19.95 15.85
CA LYS A 57 -2.42 20.46 15.46
C LYS A 57 -2.07 20.10 14.01
N ALA A 58 -2.26 18.83 13.65
CA ALA A 58 -2.09 18.33 12.29
C ALA A 58 -3.04 19.02 11.30
N ALA A 59 -4.32 19.16 11.65
CA ALA A 59 -5.32 19.85 10.84
C ALA A 59 -4.96 21.32 10.57
N SER A 60 -4.44 22.03 11.58
CA SER A 60 -3.96 23.41 11.40
C SER A 60 -2.78 23.48 10.42
N HIS A 61 -1.88 22.51 10.46
CA HIS A 61 -0.73 22.46 9.55
C HIS A 61 -1.19 22.25 8.11
N LEU A 62 -2.11 21.32 7.88
CA LEU A 62 -2.73 21.11 6.57
C LEU A 62 -3.40 22.39 6.04
N ARG A 63 -4.19 23.10 6.87
CA ARG A 63 -4.80 24.38 6.49
C ARG A 63 -3.78 25.44 6.10
N SER A 64 -2.65 25.50 6.80
CA SER A 64 -1.56 26.43 6.53
C SER A 64 -0.68 26.04 5.33
N GLY A 65 -1.01 24.96 4.61
CA GLY A 65 -0.25 24.47 3.46
C GLY A 65 1.02 23.68 3.81
N GLN A 66 1.19 23.28 5.07
CA GLN A 66 2.30 22.43 5.51
C GLN A 66 2.02 20.94 5.29
N LEU A 67 3.09 20.15 5.26
CA LEU A 67 2.99 18.69 5.07
C LEU A 67 2.75 17.96 6.39
N VAL A 68 1.80 17.02 6.35
CA VAL A 68 1.52 16.10 7.45
C VAL A 68 1.44 14.68 6.90
N ALA A 69 2.18 13.75 7.48
CA ALA A 69 1.99 12.33 7.20
C ALA A 69 0.93 11.73 8.12
N PHE A 70 0.04 10.89 7.58
CA PHE A 70 -1.05 10.29 8.35
C PHE A 70 -1.40 8.88 7.84
N PRO A 71 -1.91 7.99 8.70
CA PRO A 71 -2.29 6.63 8.32
C PRO A 71 -3.54 6.63 7.45
N THR A 72 -3.65 5.65 6.57
CA THR A 72 -4.93 5.21 5.97
C THR A 72 -5.05 3.70 6.15
N GLU A 73 -6.18 3.10 5.75
CA GLU A 73 -6.32 1.64 5.70
C GLU A 73 -5.38 1.01 4.67
N THR A 74 -4.95 1.78 3.66
CA THR A 74 -4.07 1.34 2.58
C THR A 74 -2.59 1.44 2.92
N VAL A 75 -2.05 2.66 2.88
CA VAL A 75 -0.66 3.04 3.17
C VAL A 75 -0.68 4.42 3.81
N TYR A 76 0.39 4.82 4.50
CA TYR A 76 0.54 6.19 5.01
C TYR A 76 0.61 7.18 3.86
N GLY A 77 -0.11 8.30 3.98
CA GLY A 77 -0.16 9.39 3.00
C GLY A 77 0.63 10.62 3.45
N LEU A 78 1.33 11.29 2.53
CA LEU A 78 1.96 12.59 2.76
C LEU A 78 0.99 13.69 2.32
N GLY A 79 0.21 14.19 3.26
CA GLY A 79 -0.87 15.13 3.03
C GLY A 79 -0.46 16.59 2.94
N ALA A 80 -1.11 17.32 2.05
CA ALA A 80 -1.19 18.77 2.05
C ALA A 80 -2.56 19.22 1.52
N CYS A 81 -2.94 20.49 1.74
CA CYS A 81 -4.20 21.03 1.23
C CYS A 81 -4.27 20.94 -0.31
N ALA A 82 -5.29 20.25 -0.84
CA ALA A 82 -5.46 20.06 -2.28
C ALA A 82 -5.96 21.30 -3.03
N LEU A 83 -6.34 22.36 -2.31
CA LEU A 83 -6.83 23.62 -2.90
C LEU A 83 -5.71 24.65 -3.12
N ARG A 84 -4.45 24.25 -2.90
CA ARG A 84 -3.31 25.16 -2.82
C ARG A 84 -2.16 24.67 -3.69
N THR A 85 -1.71 25.51 -4.61
CA THR A 85 -0.57 25.23 -5.49
C THR A 85 0.72 25.03 -4.70
N ASP A 86 1.03 25.94 -3.77
CA ASP A 86 2.25 25.88 -2.95
C ASP A 86 2.31 24.62 -2.06
N ALA A 87 1.15 24.17 -1.56
CA ALA A 87 1.04 22.95 -0.77
C ALA A 87 1.30 21.70 -1.62
N ALA A 88 0.79 21.65 -2.85
CA ALA A 88 1.06 20.58 -3.79
C ALA A 88 2.55 20.54 -4.19
N GLU A 89 3.16 21.69 -4.49
CA GLU A 89 4.59 21.80 -4.81
C GLU A 89 5.49 21.24 -3.70
N ARG A 90 5.14 21.50 -2.43
CA ARG A 90 5.84 20.93 -1.27
C ARG A 90 5.82 19.40 -1.28
N ILE A 91 4.71 18.76 -1.66
CA ILE A 91 4.63 17.30 -1.80
C ILE A 91 5.62 16.82 -2.87
N TYR A 92 5.64 17.46 -4.03
CA TYR A 92 6.54 17.08 -5.13
C TYR A 92 8.01 17.22 -4.72
N HIS A 93 8.35 18.35 -4.09
CA HIS A 93 9.70 18.63 -3.59
C HIS A 93 10.13 17.62 -2.52
N ALA A 94 9.29 17.40 -1.50
CA ALA A 94 9.59 16.49 -0.38
C ALA A 94 9.90 15.06 -0.85
N LYS A 95 9.19 14.60 -1.87
CA LYS A 95 9.33 13.24 -2.40
C LYS A 95 10.37 13.12 -3.51
N ASN A 96 10.86 14.22 -4.07
CA ASN A 96 11.52 14.25 -5.37
C ASN A 96 10.68 13.52 -6.44
N ARG A 97 9.40 13.89 -6.51
CA ARG A 97 8.40 13.25 -7.38
C ARG A 97 8.35 13.95 -8.75
N PRO A 98 8.26 13.22 -9.87
CA PRO A 98 8.04 13.80 -11.20
C PRO A 98 6.74 14.62 -11.25
N ALA A 99 6.81 15.81 -11.87
CA ALA A 99 5.70 16.77 -11.94
C ALA A 99 4.55 16.35 -12.88
N ASP A 100 4.72 15.28 -13.65
CA ASP A 100 3.71 14.68 -14.54
C ASP A 100 2.89 13.56 -13.85
N ASN A 101 3.15 13.29 -12.57
CA ASN A 101 2.51 12.22 -11.81
C ASN A 101 1.45 12.79 -10.84
N PRO A 102 0.14 12.73 -11.16
CA PRO A 102 -0.92 13.42 -10.42
C PRO A 102 -1.03 12.92 -8.98
N LEU A 103 -1.77 13.66 -8.14
CA LEU A 103 -2.02 13.30 -6.74
C LEU A 103 -3.48 12.87 -6.54
N ILE A 104 -3.70 11.90 -5.64
CA ILE A 104 -5.05 11.52 -5.21
C ILE A 104 -5.47 12.46 -4.09
N VAL A 105 -6.67 13.02 -4.24
CA VAL A 105 -7.28 13.93 -3.27
C VAL A 105 -8.25 13.15 -2.39
N HIS A 106 -8.08 13.31 -1.08
CA HIS A 106 -8.87 12.66 -0.05
C HIS A 106 -9.92 13.62 0.50
N VAL A 107 -11.13 13.11 0.69
CA VAL A 107 -12.28 13.84 1.25
C VAL A 107 -12.81 13.12 2.49
N SER A 108 -13.40 13.86 3.43
CA SER A 108 -13.97 13.30 4.66
C SER A 108 -15.39 12.75 4.47
N ASP A 109 -16.18 13.40 3.60
CA ASP A 109 -17.61 13.16 3.41
C ASP A 109 -18.10 13.62 2.02
N ARG A 110 -19.36 13.29 1.70
CA ARG A 110 -19.97 13.62 0.40
C ARG A 110 -20.18 15.12 0.21
N ARG A 111 -20.39 15.89 1.28
CA ARG A 111 -20.48 17.35 1.22
C ARG A 111 -19.16 18.00 0.79
N MET A 112 -18.03 17.47 1.24
CA MET A 112 -16.72 17.92 0.78
C MET A 112 -16.49 17.51 -0.68
N LEU A 113 -16.84 16.27 -1.05
CA LEU A 113 -16.77 15.79 -2.43
C LEU A 113 -17.52 16.71 -3.40
N SER A 114 -18.78 17.03 -3.11
CA SER A 114 -19.64 17.81 -4.02
C SER A 114 -19.10 19.22 -4.28
N LYS A 115 -18.36 19.80 -3.34
CA LYS A 115 -17.68 21.09 -3.51
C LYS A 115 -16.50 21.05 -4.48
N LEU A 116 -15.97 19.86 -4.81
CA LEU A 116 -14.82 19.72 -5.73
C LEU A 116 -15.25 19.44 -7.17
N LEU A 117 -16.50 19.02 -7.37
CA LEU A 117 -17.04 18.63 -8.66
C LEU A 117 -17.74 19.82 -9.35
N PRO A 118 -18.04 19.73 -10.66
CA PRO A 118 -18.91 20.69 -11.33
C PRO A 118 -20.24 20.86 -10.58
N SER A 119 -20.82 22.08 -10.64
CA SER A 119 -22.09 22.36 -9.97
C SER A 119 -23.19 21.40 -10.46
N LYS A 120 -23.91 20.79 -9.52
CA LYS A 120 -24.95 19.76 -9.79
C LYS A 120 -24.45 18.57 -10.63
N TYR A 121 -23.18 18.18 -10.47
CA TYR A 121 -22.60 17.07 -11.21
C TYR A 121 -23.43 15.78 -11.02
N PRO A 122 -24.01 15.21 -12.11
CA PRO A 122 -24.74 13.96 -12.04
C PRO A 122 -23.75 12.79 -12.03
N TYR A 123 -23.68 12.08 -10.91
CA TYR A 123 -22.93 10.83 -10.85
C TYR A 123 -23.56 9.82 -11.83
N ASN A 124 -22.75 9.15 -12.63
CA ASN A 124 -23.28 8.04 -13.43
C ASN A 124 -23.53 6.81 -12.54
N ALA A 125 -24.36 5.88 -13.03
CA ALA A 125 -24.78 4.71 -12.27
C ALA A 125 -23.61 3.84 -11.78
N ALA A 126 -22.54 3.73 -12.57
CA ALA A 126 -21.35 2.97 -12.17
C ALA A 126 -20.62 3.63 -11.00
N CYS A 127 -20.39 4.95 -11.06
CA CYS A 127 -19.82 5.71 -9.95
C CYS A 127 -20.66 5.59 -8.69
N GLU A 128 -21.99 5.70 -8.79
CA GLU A 128 -22.88 5.54 -7.63
C GLU A 128 -22.81 4.13 -7.01
N ALA A 129 -22.84 3.10 -7.85
CA ALA A 129 -22.72 1.71 -7.40
C ALA A 129 -21.39 1.46 -6.68
N LEU A 130 -20.28 1.93 -7.26
CA LEU A 130 -18.95 1.74 -6.69
C LEU A 130 -18.72 2.57 -5.42
N MET A 131 -19.21 3.80 -5.36
CA MET A 131 -19.17 4.60 -4.12
C MET A 131 -20.00 3.94 -3.01
N LYS A 132 -21.22 3.48 -3.32
CA LYS A 132 -22.08 2.80 -2.34
C LYS A 132 -21.44 1.52 -1.78
N ALA A 133 -20.73 0.77 -2.62
CA ALA A 133 -20.12 -0.48 -2.22
C ALA A 133 -18.81 -0.29 -1.44
N PHE A 134 -18.01 0.72 -1.79
CA PHE A 134 -16.60 0.79 -1.37
C PHE A 134 -16.18 2.08 -0.67
N TRP A 135 -17.06 3.08 -0.53
CA TRP A 135 -16.76 4.31 0.23
C TRP A 135 -17.54 4.38 1.56
N PRO A 136 -16.88 4.80 2.66
CA PRO A 136 -15.44 5.04 2.80
C PRO A 136 -14.61 3.76 2.60
N GLY A 137 -13.45 3.85 1.95
CA GLY A 137 -12.60 2.69 1.72
C GLY A 137 -11.53 2.84 0.63
N PRO A 138 -10.89 1.71 0.23
CA PRO A 138 -9.68 1.69 -0.59
C PRO A 138 -9.96 1.79 -2.09
N LEU A 139 -11.00 2.53 -2.47
CA LEU A 139 -11.35 2.83 -3.86
C LEU A 139 -11.06 4.31 -4.17
N THR A 140 -10.41 4.57 -5.29
CA THR A 140 -10.24 5.90 -5.88
C THR A 140 -10.99 5.95 -7.20
N LEU A 141 -11.82 6.98 -7.38
CA LEU A 141 -12.58 7.22 -8.61
C LEU A 141 -12.09 8.50 -9.29
N LEU A 142 -11.95 8.45 -10.61
CA LEU A 142 -11.71 9.67 -11.39
C LEU A 142 -13.00 10.47 -11.53
N PHE A 143 -12.89 11.79 -11.36
CA PHE A 143 -13.98 12.74 -11.60
C PHE A 143 -13.46 13.98 -12.33
N PRO A 144 -14.29 14.71 -13.08
CA PRO A 144 -13.92 16.03 -13.58
C PRO A 144 -13.70 17.03 -12.45
N VAL A 145 -12.80 17.97 -12.67
CA VAL A 145 -12.53 19.06 -11.72
C VAL A 145 -13.59 20.16 -11.87
N GLY A 146 -14.23 20.55 -10.76
CA GLY A 146 -15.15 21.67 -10.72
C GLY A 146 -14.45 23.03 -10.80
N LEU A 147 -15.19 24.07 -11.21
CA LEU A 147 -14.72 25.45 -11.25
C LEU A 147 -15.21 26.25 -10.04
N ASP A 148 -14.39 27.19 -9.56
CA ASP A 148 -14.75 28.18 -8.57
C ASP A 148 -15.61 29.31 -9.16
N ASP A 149 -15.97 30.29 -8.33
CA ASP A 149 -16.87 31.37 -8.72
C ASP A 149 -16.22 32.34 -9.72
N GLN A 150 -14.89 32.25 -9.89
CA GLN A 150 -14.07 33.00 -10.83
C GLN A 150 -13.82 32.21 -12.13
N GLY A 151 -14.36 30.99 -12.24
CA GLY A 151 -14.18 30.12 -13.41
C GLY A 151 -12.84 29.39 -13.44
N LEU A 152 -12.07 29.39 -12.35
CA LEU A 152 -10.80 28.68 -12.24
C LEU A 152 -11.02 27.27 -11.65
N PRO A 153 -10.17 26.27 -11.99
CA PRO A 153 -10.27 24.95 -11.38
C PRO A 153 -10.14 25.00 -9.86
N ARG A 154 -11.11 24.45 -9.13
CA ARG A 154 -11.08 24.39 -7.65
C ARG A 154 -9.88 23.61 -7.13
N ILE A 155 -9.43 22.61 -7.89
CA ILE A 155 -8.21 21.86 -7.61
C ILE A 155 -7.14 22.36 -8.60
N PRO A 156 -6.00 22.89 -8.14
CA PRO A 156 -4.96 23.42 -9.00
C PRO A 156 -4.39 22.37 -9.96
N SER A 157 -3.93 22.82 -11.12
CA SER A 157 -3.29 21.98 -12.14
C SER A 157 -2.05 21.26 -11.63
N THR A 158 -1.36 21.80 -10.61
CA THR A 158 -0.24 21.12 -9.94
C THR A 158 -0.65 19.81 -9.29
N VAL A 159 -1.91 19.67 -8.85
CA VAL A 159 -2.45 18.43 -8.26
C VAL A 159 -2.83 17.42 -9.35
N THR A 160 -3.42 17.91 -10.46
CA THR A 160 -3.92 17.06 -11.56
C THR A 160 -2.90 16.83 -12.67
N CYS A 161 -1.74 17.48 -12.60
CA CYS A 161 -0.75 17.55 -13.69
C CYS A 161 -1.36 18.02 -15.02
N GLY A 162 -2.27 19.01 -14.95
CA GLY A 162 -2.95 19.58 -16.12
C GLY A 162 -4.07 18.71 -16.70
N GLN A 163 -4.42 17.59 -16.06
CA GLN A 163 -5.52 16.75 -16.51
C GLN A 163 -6.88 17.37 -16.18
N SER A 164 -7.88 17.04 -17.00
CA SER A 164 -9.27 17.46 -16.81
C SER A 164 -9.99 16.69 -15.69
N THR A 165 -9.38 15.60 -15.22
CA THR A 165 -9.89 14.76 -14.14
C THR A 165 -8.94 14.73 -12.94
N VAL A 166 -9.50 14.35 -11.80
CA VAL A 166 -8.79 14.16 -10.53
C VAL A 166 -9.23 12.84 -9.89
N GLY A 167 -8.29 12.11 -9.31
CA GLY A 167 -8.61 10.93 -8.49
C GLY A 167 -9.06 11.34 -7.11
N LEU A 168 -10.31 11.03 -6.76
CA LEU A 168 -10.89 11.30 -5.44
C LEU A 168 -11.06 10.00 -4.66
N ARG A 169 -10.89 10.08 -3.33
CA ARG A 169 -11.08 8.97 -2.40
C ARG A 169 -11.63 9.44 -1.07
N MET A 170 -12.54 8.66 -0.49
CA MET A 170 -12.93 8.79 0.91
C MET A 170 -12.28 7.64 1.70
N PRO A 171 -11.16 7.85 2.42
CA PRO A 171 -10.49 6.75 3.14
C PRO A 171 -11.37 6.23 4.26
N SER A 172 -11.31 4.94 4.61
CA SER A 172 -12.07 4.37 5.74
C SER A 172 -11.36 4.46 7.08
N HIS A 173 -10.09 4.87 7.10
CA HIS A 173 -9.35 4.98 8.35
C HIS A 173 -9.89 6.13 9.24
N PRO A 174 -10.27 5.87 10.51
CA PRO A 174 -10.88 6.88 11.38
C PRO A 174 -10.00 8.13 11.56
N ILE A 175 -8.70 7.96 11.83
CA ILE A 175 -7.73 9.07 11.90
C ILE A 175 -7.71 9.90 10.61
N ALA A 176 -7.63 9.28 9.42
CA ALA A 176 -7.60 10.01 8.15
C ALA A 176 -8.88 10.83 7.96
N ARG A 177 -10.04 10.20 8.14
CA ARG A 177 -11.35 10.87 7.98
C ARG A 177 -11.51 12.03 8.95
N ALA A 178 -11.14 11.81 10.22
CA ALA A 178 -11.20 12.83 11.26
C ALA A 178 -10.28 14.01 10.93
N LEU A 179 -9.02 13.74 10.58
CA LEU A 179 -8.04 14.75 10.21
C LEU A 179 -8.51 15.62 9.05
N ILE A 180 -9.04 15.01 7.98
CA ILE A 180 -9.56 15.73 6.81
C ILE A 180 -10.77 16.60 7.19
N SER A 181 -11.69 16.07 8.00
CA SER A 181 -12.86 16.82 8.47
C SER A 181 -12.46 18.02 9.33
N LEU A 182 -11.58 17.83 10.32
CA LEU A 182 -11.06 18.90 11.19
C LEU A 182 -10.26 19.94 10.41
N ALA A 183 -9.50 19.52 9.40
CA ALA A 183 -8.79 20.44 8.51
C ALA A 183 -9.76 21.33 7.72
N GLY A 184 -10.96 20.83 7.42
CA GLY A 184 -11.98 21.55 6.66
C GLY A 184 -11.60 21.77 5.20
N VAL A 185 -10.56 21.09 4.72
CA VAL A 185 -10.05 21.16 3.34
C VAL A 185 -9.77 19.75 2.82
N PRO A 186 -9.98 19.48 1.52
CA PRO A 186 -9.56 18.22 0.92
C PRO A 186 -8.03 18.10 0.93
N VAL A 187 -7.53 16.87 1.05
CA VAL A 187 -6.09 16.60 1.26
C VAL A 187 -5.51 15.81 0.10
N ALA A 188 -4.60 16.42 -0.66
CA ALA A 188 -3.82 15.69 -1.65
C ALA A 188 -2.76 14.87 -0.91
N ALA A 189 -2.76 13.55 -1.12
CA ALA A 189 -1.85 12.66 -0.38
C ALA A 189 -1.40 11.46 -1.23
N PRO A 190 -0.21 11.52 -1.86
CA PRO A 190 0.48 10.31 -2.31
C PRO A 190 1.03 9.53 -1.11
N SER A 191 1.56 8.32 -1.34
CA SER A 191 2.23 7.54 -0.29
C SER A 191 3.39 8.32 0.37
N ALA A 192 3.62 8.15 1.68
CA ALA A 192 4.56 8.96 2.47
C ALA A 192 6.02 8.46 2.47
N ASN A 193 6.50 7.93 1.35
CA ASN A 193 7.87 7.46 1.16
C ASN A 193 8.72 8.42 0.33
N ALA A 194 10.04 8.25 0.36
CA ALA A 194 10.90 8.83 -0.69
C ALA A 194 10.57 8.18 -2.05
N SER A 195 10.62 8.94 -3.15
CA SER A 195 10.29 8.39 -4.49
C SER A 195 11.11 7.14 -4.80
N GLY A 196 10.46 6.12 -5.37
CA GLY A 196 11.07 4.82 -5.69
C GLY A 196 10.97 3.77 -4.58
N ARG A 197 11.12 4.14 -3.30
CA ARG A 197 11.09 3.20 -2.17
C ARG A 197 9.71 2.51 -1.99
N PRO A 198 9.64 1.33 -1.33
CA PRO A 198 8.37 0.71 -0.96
C PRO A 198 7.45 1.66 -0.17
N SER A 199 6.14 1.57 -0.40
CA SER A 199 5.18 2.44 0.28
C SER A 199 5.19 2.20 1.80
N PRO A 200 4.97 3.23 2.63
CA PRO A 200 5.03 3.09 4.08
C PRO A 200 3.70 2.58 4.63
N THR A 201 3.75 1.51 5.42
CA THR A 201 2.59 0.93 6.13
C THR A 201 2.58 1.23 7.63
N THR A 202 3.59 1.95 8.13
CA THR A 202 3.75 2.32 9.55
C THR A 202 4.31 3.73 9.66
N ALA A 203 4.13 4.41 10.80
CA ALA A 203 4.75 5.70 11.07
C ALA A 203 6.29 5.62 11.05
N GLY A 204 6.86 4.51 11.52
CA GLY A 204 8.30 4.24 11.47
C GLY A 204 8.84 4.26 10.03
N HIS A 205 8.12 3.67 9.08
CA HIS A 205 8.48 3.74 7.66
C HIS A 205 8.54 5.18 7.12
N VAL A 206 7.59 6.02 7.52
CA VAL A 206 7.57 7.43 7.14
C VAL A 206 8.75 8.18 7.76
N PHE A 207 9.00 7.95 9.05
CA PHE A 207 10.07 8.60 9.78
C PHE A 207 11.43 8.30 9.15
N THR A 208 11.71 7.03 8.84
CA THR A 208 12.97 6.63 8.18
C THR A 208 13.18 7.33 6.83
N ASP A 209 12.13 7.45 6.02
CA ASP A 209 12.25 7.99 4.66
C ASP A 209 12.31 9.53 4.60
N LEU A 210 11.48 10.19 5.42
CA LEU A 210 11.19 11.63 5.30
C LEU A 210 11.53 12.42 6.56
N GLY A 211 11.65 11.79 7.74
CA GLY A 211 11.97 12.45 9.00
C GLY A 211 13.30 13.23 8.95
N PRO A 212 14.42 12.58 8.57
CA PRO A 212 15.73 13.22 8.40
C PRO A 212 15.78 14.30 7.32
N ARG A 213 14.77 14.37 6.43
CA ARG A 213 14.72 15.39 5.38
C ARG A 213 14.16 16.72 5.87
N HIS A 214 13.53 16.76 7.06
CA HIS A 214 12.98 17.98 7.63
C HIS A 214 11.93 18.66 6.72
N VAL A 215 11.18 17.86 5.95
CA VAL A 215 10.21 18.34 4.95
C VAL A 215 8.75 18.33 5.43
N LEU A 216 8.45 17.62 6.52
CA LEU A 216 7.11 17.56 7.10
C LEU A 216 7.16 17.98 8.58
N SER A 217 6.09 18.61 9.03
CA SER A 217 6.00 19.07 10.42
C SER A 217 5.61 17.93 11.36
N TYR A 218 4.69 17.06 10.92
CA TYR A 218 4.12 16.01 11.76
C TYR A 218 3.90 14.69 11.04
N ILE A 219 4.15 13.60 11.77
CA ILE A 219 3.67 12.25 11.45
C ILE A 219 2.61 11.91 12.50
N VAL A 220 1.36 11.72 12.09
CA VAL A 220 0.33 11.16 12.97
C VAL A 220 0.54 9.66 13.01
N ASP A 221 0.85 9.10 14.18
CA ASP A 221 1.01 7.66 14.35
C ASP A 221 -0.33 7.01 14.73
N GLY A 222 -0.86 6.18 13.83
CA GLY A 222 -2.07 5.40 14.04
C GLY A 222 -1.86 3.90 13.96
N GLY A 223 -0.61 3.42 14.11
CA GLY A 223 -0.27 2.01 13.98
C GLY A 223 -0.12 1.54 12.53
N GLU A 224 -0.21 0.23 12.33
CA GLU A 224 -0.03 -0.40 11.01
C GLU A 224 -1.28 -0.25 10.12
N CYS A 225 -1.06 -0.09 8.82
CA CYS A 225 -2.14 -0.16 7.83
C CYS A 225 -2.74 -1.57 7.74
N SER A 226 -4.06 -1.68 7.64
CA SER A 226 -4.76 -2.97 7.61
C SER A 226 -4.72 -3.69 6.26
N ILE A 227 -4.56 -2.97 5.14
CA ILE A 227 -4.52 -3.55 3.79
C ILE A 227 -3.08 -3.66 3.27
N GLY A 228 -2.22 -2.67 3.53
CA GLY A 228 -0.81 -2.65 3.11
C GLY A 228 -0.54 -2.50 1.61
N LEU A 229 -1.58 -2.34 0.78
CA LEU A 229 -1.48 -1.97 -0.64
C LEU A 229 -2.22 -0.65 -0.89
N GLU A 230 -1.83 0.09 -1.93
CA GLU A 230 -2.55 1.32 -2.29
C GLU A 230 -3.99 1.04 -2.77
N SER A 231 -4.81 2.09 -2.83
CA SER A 231 -6.18 2.02 -3.34
C SER A 231 -6.26 1.54 -4.79
N THR A 232 -7.34 0.84 -5.10
CA THR A 232 -7.72 0.52 -6.47
C THR A 232 -8.19 1.80 -7.15
N VAL A 233 -7.66 2.12 -8.32
CA VAL A 233 -8.02 3.33 -9.06
C VAL A 233 -8.87 2.95 -10.26
N VAL A 234 -10.06 3.53 -10.35
CA VAL A 234 -11.05 3.24 -11.38
C VAL A 234 -11.46 4.51 -12.09
N ASP A 235 -11.54 4.43 -13.40
CA ASP A 235 -12.20 5.40 -14.24
C ASP A 235 -13.48 4.80 -14.81
N ALA A 236 -14.61 5.35 -14.37
CA ALA A 236 -15.93 5.02 -14.89
C ALA A 236 -16.58 6.25 -15.57
N THR A 237 -15.82 7.31 -15.83
CA THR A 237 -16.37 8.62 -16.24
C THR A 237 -15.97 9.04 -17.65
N THR A 238 -14.80 8.61 -18.15
CA THR A 238 -14.26 9.14 -19.41
C THR A 238 -14.75 8.41 -20.65
N THR A 239 -15.10 7.12 -20.53
CA THR A 239 -15.48 6.29 -21.68
C THR A 239 -16.87 5.67 -21.46
N PRO A 240 -17.87 6.06 -22.27
CA PRO A 240 -19.21 5.49 -22.19
C PRO A 240 -19.18 3.96 -22.33
N GLY A 241 -19.95 3.27 -21.47
CA GLY A 241 -20.08 1.81 -21.50
C GLY A 241 -18.90 1.04 -20.89
N GLU A 242 -17.85 1.72 -20.42
CA GLU A 242 -16.68 1.06 -19.83
C GLU A 242 -16.44 1.47 -18.38
N VAL A 243 -15.96 0.51 -17.59
CA VAL A 243 -15.35 0.74 -16.28
C VAL A 243 -13.91 0.26 -16.36
N ARG A 244 -12.95 1.15 -16.14
CA ARG A 244 -11.53 0.87 -16.33
C ARG A 244 -10.80 0.86 -15.00
N VAL A 245 -10.26 -0.29 -14.61
CA VAL A 245 -9.32 -0.42 -13.49
C VAL A 245 -7.95 0.05 -13.99
N LEU A 246 -7.58 1.27 -13.62
CA LEU A 246 -6.30 1.90 -14.00
C LEU A 246 -5.15 1.41 -13.11
N ARG A 247 -5.45 1.08 -11.85
CA ARG A 247 -4.49 0.50 -10.92
C ARG A 247 -5.17 -0.52 -10.00
N PRO A 248 -4.76 -1.81 -10.04
CA PRO A 248 -5.17 -2.79 -9.04
C PRO A 248 -4.65 -2.43 -7.64
N GLY A 249 -5.48 -2.62 -6.62
CA GLY A 249 -5.20 -2.25 -5.24
C GLY A 249 -6.05 -3.04 -4.24
N GLY A 250 -6.43 -2.40 -3.12
CA GLY A 250 -7.17 -3.03 -2.02
C GLY A 250 -8.58 -3.56 -2.35
N ILE A 251 -9.18 -3.15 -3.47
CA ILE A 251 -10.42 -3.75 -4.01
C ILE A 251 -10.08 -4.53 -5.27
N SER A 252 -10.48 -5.80 -5.32
CA SER A 252 -10.21 -6.67 -6.47
C SER A 252 -11.10 -6.36 -7.67
N VAL A 253 -10.69 -6.86 -8.85
CA VAL A 253 -11.46 -6.71 -10.09
C VAL A 253 -12.78 -7.47 -9.98
N GLU A 254 -12.77 -8.63 -9.33
CA GLU A 254 -13.95 -9.46 -9.09
C GLU A 254 -14.94 -8.76 -8.16
N GLN A 255 -14.47 -8.10 -7.10
CA GLN A 255 -15.32 -7.29 -6.22
C GLN A 255 -15.96 -6.13 -6.99
N ILE A 256 -15.23 -5.45 -7.86
CA ILE A 256 -15.78 -4.39 -8.72
C ILE A 256 -16.85 -4.95 -9.64
N ALA A 257 -16.59 -6.08 -10.31
CA ALA A 257 -17.54 -6.72 -11.20
C ALA A 257 -18.82 -7.11 -10.46
N GLN A 258 -18.68 -7.70 -9.27
CA GLN A 258 -19.81 -8.09 -8.42
C GLN A 258 -20.65 -6.88 -7.98
N ALA A 259 -20.02 -5.77 -7.60
CA ALA A 259 -20.74 -4.55 -7.22
C ALA A 259 -21.53 -3.95 -8.40
N LEU A 260 -20.97 -4.00 -9.62
CA LEU A 260 -21.67 -3.56 -10.83
C LEU A 260 -22.83 -4.49 -11.18
N GLU A 261 -22.65 -5.81 -11.06
CA GLU A 261 -23.70 -6.81 -11.28
C GLU A 261 -24.86 -6.63 -10.30
N GLN A 262 -24.57 -6.47 -9.00
CA GLN A 262 -25.58 -6.21 -7.97
C GLN A 262 -26.36 -4.90 -8.21
N ALA A 263 -25.76 -3.95 -8.92
CA ALA A 263 -26.41 -2.71 -9.33
C ALA A 263 -27.18 -2.82 -10.67
N GLY A 264 -27.22 -4.01 -11.30
CA GLY A 264 -27.87 -4.22 -12.60
C GLY A 264 -27.08 -3.68 -13.79
N LEU A 265 -25.76 -3.48 -13.62
CA LEU A 265 -24.87 -2.88 -14.62
C LEU A 265 -23.95 -3.91 -15.29
N SER A 266 -24.40 -5.16 -15.41
CA SER A 266 -23.65 -6.27 -16.04
C SER A 266 -23.36 -6.07 -17.52
N SER A 267 -24.03 -5.12 -18.19
CA SER A 267 -23.77 -4.72 -19.58
C SER A 267 -22.52 -3.85 -19.75
N LEU A 268 -21.96 -3.29 -18.66
CA LEU A 268 -20.75 -2.49 -18.72
C LEU A 268 -19.52 -3.37 -18.96
N SER A 269 -18.62 -2.91 -19.83
CA SER A 269 -17.35 -3.60 -20.07
C SER A 269 -16.32 -3.21 -18.99
N LEU A 270 -15.99 -4.15 -18.11
CA LEU A 270 -14.90 -4.00 -17.14
C LEU A 270 -13.56 -4.29 -17.82
N ARG A 271 -12.63 -3.32 -17.78
CA ARG A 271 -11.30 -3.41 -18.42
C ARG A 271 -10.21 -3.16 -17.40
N VAL A 272 -9.13 -3.92 -17.45
CA VAL A 272 -7.96 -3.74 -16.58
C VAL A 272 -6.77 -3.23 -17.39
N TYR A 273 -6.19 -2.12 -16.93
CA TYR A 273 -5.02 -1.53 -17.59
C TYR A 273 -3.81 -2.48 -17.53
N GLY A 274 -3.17 -2.70 -18.68
CA GLY A 274 -2.04 -3.62 -18.82
C GLY A 274 -2.42 -5.10 -18.94
N ARG A 275 -3.72 -5.43 -18.91
CA ARG A 275 -4.27 -6.75 -19.26
C ARG A 275 -5.16 -6.67 -20.50
N ASP A 276 -6.19 -5.84 -20.44
CA ASP A 276 -7.22 -5.72 -21.50
C ASP A 276 -7.05 -4.46 -22.34
N LEU A 277 -6.38 -3.44 -21.78
CA LEU A 277 -6.05 -2.19 -22.47
C LEU A 277 -4.59 -2.25 -22.90
N ALA A 278 -4.34 -2.06 -24.19
CA ALA A 278 -2.99 -1.95 -24.73
C ALA A 278 -2.25 -0.79 -24.04
N ARG A 279 -0.99 -1.03 -23.66
CA ARG A 279 -0.10 0.04 -23.18
C ARG A 279 0.24 0.90 -24.39
N SER A 280 -0.52 1.98 -24.62
CA SER A 280 -0.15 2.94 -25.64
C SER A 280 1.03 3.78 -25.14
N ALA A 281 2.03 4.01 -25.99
CA ALA A 281 3.18 4.86 -25.66
C ALA A 281 2.76 6.27 -25.20
N GLN A 282 1.61 6.77 -25.68
CA GLN A 282 1.02 8.04 -25.23
C GLN A 282 0.53 8.01 -23.77
N GLN A 283 -0.13 6.93 -23.33
CA GLN A 283 -0.58 6.79 -21.93
C GLN A 283 0.57 6.47 -20.97
N GLU A 284 1.63 5.81 -21.44
CA GLU A 284 2.87 5.67 -20.67
C GLU A 284 3.65 6.98 -20.58
N ALA A 285 3.58 7.84 -21.62
CA ALA A 285 4.22 9.15 -21.60
C ALA A 285 3.51 10.16 -20.67
N ALA A 286 2.18 10.10 -20.55
CA ALA A 286 1.37 10.99 -19.71
C ALA A 286 0.44 10.19 -18.76
N PRO A 287 0.90 9.82 -17.55
CA PRO A 287 0.16 8.93 -16.66
C PRO A 287 -1.07 9.64 -16.08
N THR A 288 -2.25 9.04 -16.25
CA THR A 288 -3.49 9.61 -15.70
C THR A 288 -3.65 9.38 -14.19
N THR A 289 -2.90 8.44 -13.63
CA THR A 289 -2.97 8.09 -12.21
C THR A 289 -1.60 7.70 -11.64
N PRO A 290 -1.42 7.78 -10.31
CA PRO A 290 -0.16 7.39 -9.69
C PRO A 290 0.19 5.92 -9.88
N GLY A 291 1.45 5.67 -10.25
CA GLY A 291 2.02 4.33 -10.27
C GLY A 291 2.00 3.63 -11.64
N MET A 292 1.71 4.35 -12.74
CA MET A 292 1.64 3.76 -14.09
C MET A 292 2.99 3.73 -14.84
N LYS A 293 3.85 4.74 -14.70
CA LYS A 293 5.02 4.98 -15.57
C LYS A 293 6.38 4.59 -14.97
N TYR A 294 6.63 4.92 -13.71
CA TYR A 294 7.97 4.84 -13.13
C TYR A 294 8.23 3.51 -12.40
N ARG A 295 9.51 3.15 -12.26
CA ARG A 295 9.91 2.08 -11.34
C ARG A 295 9.51 2.49 -9.92
N HIS A 296 8.61 1.72 -9.32
CA HIS A 296 8.03 1.98 -8.02
C HIS A 296 8.24 0.76 -7.14
N TYR A 297 8.34 0.99 -5.83
CA TYR A 297 8.40 -0.05 -4.81
C TYR A 297 9.70 -0.86 -4.80
N SER A 298 10.78 -0.31 -5.34
CA SER A 298 12.08 -0.98 -5.37
C SER A 298 12.86 -0.69 -4.09
N PRO A 299 13.20 -1.71 -3.28
CA PRO A 299 14.25 -1.60 -2.28
C PRO A 299 15.62 -1.38 -2.94
N GLU A 300 16.65 -1.11 -2.14
CA GLU A 300 18.04 -1.03 -2.64
C GLU A 300 18.55 -2.42 -3.05
N ALA A 301 18.16 -3.45 -2.30
CA ALA A 301 18.38 -4.84 -2.64
C ALA A 301 17.72 -5.23 -3.97
N ARG A 302 18.40 -6.09 -4.73
CA ARG A 302 17.83 -6.63 -5.98
C ARG A 302 16.67 -7.56 -5.67
N VAL A 303 15.48 -7.24 -6.17
CA VAL A 303 14.34 -8.16 -6.10
C VAL A 303 14.36 -9.11 -7.30
N LEU A 304 14.26 -10.41 -7.06
CA LEU A 304 14.19 -11.49 -8.06
C LEU A 304 12.86 -12.20 -7.90
N LEU A 305 12.04 -12.18 -8.95
CA LEU A 305 10.76 -12.88 -8.98
C LEU A 305 10.98 -14.28 -9.57
N VAL A 306 10.66 -15.33 -8.83
CA VAL A 306 10.85 -16.72 -9.26
C VAL A 306 9.52 -17.33 -9.65
N ARG A 307 9.48 -17.93 -10.84
CA ARG A 307 8.39 -18.80 -11.27
C ARG A 307 8.85 -20.24 -11.14
N ILE A 308 8.08 -21.02 -10.40
CA ILE A 308 8.34 -22.45 -10.22
C ILE A 308 7.34 -23.21 -11.08
N ASP A 309 7.84 -23.96 -12.06
CA ASP A 309 7.04 -24.84 -12.92
C ASP A 309 7.83 -26.12 -13.29
N ASP A 310 7.17 -27.04 -13.98
CA ASP A 310 7.75 -28.35 -14.33
C ASP A 310 8.62 -28.31 -15.61
N GLY A 311 9.03 -27.12 -16.06
CA GLY A 311 9.87 -26.94 -17.24
C GLY A 311 11.32 -27.39 -17.04
N GLU A 312 12.08 -27.40 -18.15
CA GLU A 312 13.54 -27.64 -18.13
C GLU A 312 14.28 -26.39 -17.60
N HIS A 313 14.24 -26.22 -16.29
CA HIS A 313 14.83 -25.11 -15.56
C HIS A 313 15.82 -25.62 -14.50
N PRO A 314 16.77 -24.78 -14.04
CA PRO A 314 17.57 -25.10 -12.86
C PRO A 314 16.65 -25.36 -11.67
N THR A 315 17.10 -26.19 -10.72
CA THR A 315 16.35 -26.34 -9.47
C THR A 315 16.41 -25.06 -8.63
N VAL A 316 15.53 -24.94 -7.64
CA VAL A 316 15.58 -23.81 -6.69
C VAL A 316 16.96 -23.74 -6.01
N HIS A 317 17.52 -24.88 -5.62
CA HIS A 317 18.87 -24.95 -5.06
C HIS A 317 19.95 -24.40 -6.01
N GLU A 318 19.92 -24.79 -7.28
CA GLU A 318 20.86 -24.31 -8.30
C GLU A 318 20.71 -22.81 -8.53
N LEU A 319 19.47 -22.31 -8.61
CA LEU A 319 19.19 -20.88 -8.76
C LEU A 319 19.76 -20.07 -7.59
N LEU A 320 19.57 -20.52 -6.35
CA LEU A 320 20.12 -19.84 -5.17
C LEU A 320 21.64 -19.80 -5.20
N ARG A 321 22.28 -20.90 -5.61
CA ARG A 321 23.73 -20.97 -5.78
C ARG A 321 24.21 -19.97 -6.81
N ASP A 322 23.53 -19.84 -7.95
CA ASP A 322 23.90 -18.90 -9.01
C ASP A 322 23.76 -17.44 -8.56
N VAL A 323 22.67 -17.13 -7.84
CA VAL A 323 22.49 -15.80 -7.23
C VAL A 323 23.64 -15.48 -6.27
N ALA A 324 24.03 -16.44 -5.43
CA ALA A 324 25.13 -16.26 -4.48
C ALA A 324 26.53 -16.25 -5.13
N ALA A 325 26.74 -17.00 -6.20
CA ALA A 325 28.03 -17.10 -6.89
C ALA A 325 28.48 -15.73 -7.45
N SER A 326 27.51 -14.88 -7.84
CA SER A 326 27.78 -13.50 -8.24
C SER A 326 28.45 -12.63 -7.16
N ARG A 327 28.41 -13.08 -5.88
CA ARG A 327 29.00 -12.40 -4.71
C ARG A 327 30.19 -13.13 -4.08
N ALA A 328 30.35 -14.43 -4.37
CA ALA A 328 31.45 -15.25 -3.85
C ALA A 328 32.86 -14.72 -4.21
N GLN A 329 32.97 -13.84 -5.22
CA GLN A 329 34.21 -13.13 -5.56
C GLN A 329 34.74 -12.20 -4.45
N ALA A 330 33.93 -11.89 -3.42
CA ALA A 330 34.28 -10.95 -2.35
C ALA A 330 34.60 -11.60 -0.99
N GLU A 331 34.80 -12.93 -0.93
CA GLU A 331 35.08 -13.70 0.32
C GLU A 331 34.04 -13.52 1.44
N GLN A 332 32.82 -13.08 1.11
CA GLN A 332 31.71 -12.91 2.05
C GLN A 332 30.52 -13.80 1.64
N GLU A 333 29.87 -14.42 2.63
CA GLU A 333 28.63 -15.16 2.41
C GLU A 333 27.53 -14.23 1.88
N ALA A 334 26.84 -14.66 0.82
CA ALA A 334 25.74 -13.91 0.25
C ALA A 334 24.54 -13.86 1.20
N ARG A 335 23.95 -12.68 1.38
CA ARG A 335 22.77 -12.45 2.23
C ARG A 335 21.52 -12.45 1.38
N ILE A 336 20.70 -13.47 1.50
CA ILE A 336 19.50 -13.64 0.67
C ILE A 336 18.26 -13.56 1.56
N GLY A 337 17.44 -12.54 1.31
CA GLY A 337 16.10 -12.43 1.88
C GLY A 337 15.10 -13.23 1.05
N LEU A 338 14.30 -14.08 1.69
CA LEU A 338 13.15 -14.73 1.07
C LEU A 338 11.89 -13.97 1.47
N LEU A 339 11.09 -13.56 0.51
CA LEU A 339 9.82 -12.85 0.73
C LEU A 339 8.70 -13.68 0.11
N CYS A 340 8.12 -14.60 0.88
CA CYS A 340 7.10 -15.49 0.38
C CYS A 340 6.20 -16.03 1.49
N ALA A 341 5.15 -16.75 1.09
CA ALA A 341 4.31 -17.48 2.03
C ALA A 341 5.08 -18.67 2.64
N HIS A 342 4.71 -19.12 3.83
CA HIS A 342 5.40 -20.25 4.47
C HIS A 342 5.17 -21.58 3.74
N ASP A 343 4.06 -21.72 3.03
CA ASP A 343 3.68 -22.85 2.17
C ASP A 343 4.03 -22.60 0.69
N SER A 344 4.94 -21.66 0.44
CA SER A 344 5.50 -21.39 -0.88
C SER A 344 6.27 -22.61 -1.41
N PRO A 345 6.10 -22.98 -2.70
CA PRO A 345 6.94 -23.98 -3.35
C PRO A 345 8.44 -23.65 -3.29
N LEU A 346 8.80 -22.36 -3.19
CA LEU A 346 10.18 -21.92 -3.01
C LEU A 346 10.75 -22.40 -1.67
N ILE A 347 9.97 -22.28 -0.59
CA ILE A 347 10.38 -22.73 0.75
C ILE A 347 10.39 -24.25 0.82
N LEU A 348 9.38 -24.90 0.24
CA LEU A 348 9.27 -26.37 0.25
C LEU A 348 10.36 -27.06 -0.58
N SER A 349 10.99 -26.35 -1.52
CA SER A 349 12.13 -26.85 -2.30
C SER A 349 13.48 -26.70 -1.58
N LEU A 350 13.54 -25.95 -0.48
CA LEU A 350 14.78 -25.81 0.28
C LEU A 350 15.12 -27.12 1.00
N PRO A 351 16.43 -27.42 1.18
CA PRO A 351 16.85 -28.52 2.05
C PRO A 351 16.26 -28.34 3.46
N ASP A 352 15.94 -29.46 4.11
CA ASP A 352 15.45 -29.42 5.48
C ASP A 352 16.47 -28.68 6.38
N SER A 353 15.99 -27.62 7.01
CA SER A 353 16.78 -26.62 7.71
C SER A 353 15.98 -26.06 8.88
N ALA A 354 16.61 -25.22 9.71
CA ALA A 354 15.87 -24.46 10.72
C ALA A 354 14.79 -23.55 10.08
N LEU A 355 14.99 -23.15 8.82
CA LEU A 355 14.08 -22.28 8.08
C LEU A 355 12.81 -23.00 7.63
N THR A 356 12.94 -24.21 7.07
CA THR A 356 11.79 -25.04 6.65
C THR A 356 10.96 -25.47 7.85
N ARG A 357 11.61 -25.81 8.97
CA ARG A 357 10.92 -26.12 10.24
C ARG A 357 10.19 -24.91 10.81
N TRP A 358 10.84 -23.74 10.83
CA TRP A 358 10.19 -22.49 11.26
C TRP A 358 8.95 -22.17 10.42
N ALA A 359 9.03 -22.35 9.10
CA ALA A 359 7.90 -22.17 8.19
C ALA A 359 6.79 -23.21 8.43
N ALA A 360 7.14 -24.49 8.65
CA ALA A 360 6.18 -25.55 8.98
C ALA A 360 5.46 -25.29 10.32
N ASP A 361 6.20 -24.89 11.36
CA ASP A 361 5.62 -24.54 12.66
C ASP A 361 4.62 -23.38 12.55
N ALA A 362 4.97 -22.35 11.77
CA ALA A 362 4.06 -21.24 11.47
C ALA A 362 2.83 -21.66 10.64
N THR A 363 2.94 -22.72 9.85
CA THR A 363 1.84 -23.30 9.07
C THR A 363 0.84 -24.03 9.98
N HIS A 364 1.34 -24.73 10.99
CA HIS A 364 0.59 -25.62 11.88
C HIS A 364 0.06 -24.93 13.15
N ALA A 365 0.57 -23.73 13.48
CA ALA A 365 0.02 -22.91 14.55
C ALA A 365 -1.45 -22.56 14.25
N SER A 366 -2.37 -23.36 14.79
CA SER A 366 -3.81 -23.09 14.75
C SER A 366 -4.14 -21.90 15.66
N SER A 367 -5.22 -21.21 15.31
CA SER A 367 -5.69 -19.93 15.83
C SER A 367 -6.08 -19.86 17.32
N SER A 368 -5.53 -20.72 18.20
CA SER A 368 -6.04 -20.93 19.56
C SER A 368 -5.09 -20.60 20.72
N SER A 369 -3.96 -19.92 20.51
CA SER A 369 -3.25 -19.26 21.63
C SER A 369 -2.49 -18.00 21.19
N PHE A 370 -3.14 -16.84 21.33
CA PHE A 370 -2.49 -15.53 21.22
C PHE A 370 -1.68 -15.25 22.49
N THR A 371 -0.46 -15.78 22.54
CA THR A 371 0.57 -15.35 23.49
C THR A 371 1.94 -15.38 22.82
N ASP A 372 2.47 -14.19 22.51
CA ASP A 372 3.87 -13.75 22.27
C ASP A 372 4.85 -14.54 21.37
N LYS A 373 4.55 -15.77 20.91
CA LYS A 373 5.50 -16.58 20.10
C LYS A 373 5.16 -16.71 18.61
N ALA A 374 4.00 -16.22 18.18
CA ALA A 374 3.54 -16.26 16.77
C ALA A 374 3.70 -14.92 16.01
N GLU A 375 4.33 -13.92 16.62
CA GLU A 375 4.37 -12.54 16.08
C GLU A 375 5.57 -12.21 15.19
N SER A 376 6.63 -13.02 15.21
CA SER A 376 7.80 -12.73 14.38
C SER A 376 7.50 -13.03 12.92
N ARG A 377 7.35 -11.97 12.10
CA ARG A 377 7.25 -12.09 10.63
C ARG A 377 8.58 -12.49 10.00
N LEU A 378 9.68 -12.33 10.72
CA LEU A 378 11.04 -12.58 10.27
C LEU A 378 11.59 -13.85 10.94
N SER A 379 12.14 -14.76 10.14
CA SER A 379 12.79 -15.96 10.64
C SER A 379 14.16 -15.65 11.25
N PRO A 380 14.73 -16.55 12.07
CA PRO A 380 16.17 -16.56 12.32
C PRO A 380 16.97 -16.62 11.01
N VAL A 381 18.16 -16.04 11.02
CA VAL A 381 19.12 -16.18 9.91
C VAL A 381 19.69 -17.60 9.95
N VAL A 382 19.65 -18.31 8.83
CA VAL A 382 20.22 -19.65 8.69
C VAL A 382 21.37 -19.66 7.69
N HIS A 383 22.38 -20.48 7.94
CA HIS A 383 23.51 -20.66 7.04
C HIS A 383 23.31 -21.91 6.19
N VAL A 384 23.34 -21.77 4.87
CA VAL A 384 23.15 -22.85 3.91
C VAL A 384 24.15 -22.69 2.76
N ASN A 385 25.10 -23.62 2.62
CA ASN A 385 26.04 -23.69 1.49
C ASN A 385 26.76 -22.37 1.15
N GLY A 386 27.30 -21.67 2.16
CA GLY A 386 28.01 -20.39 1.96
C GLY A 386 27.09 -19.18 1.74
N MET A 387 25.81 -19.33 2.06
CA MET A 387 24.81 -18.25 2.03
C MET A 387 24.15 -18.10 3.40
N LYS A 388 23.76 -16.87 3.71
CA LYS A 388 22.85 -16.55 4.81
C LYS A 388 21.46 -16.36 4.24
N LEU A 389 20.48 -17.12 4.73
CA LEU A 389 19.08 -17.01 4.33
C LEU A 389 18.25 -16.45 5.49
N CYS A 390 17.28 -15.61 5.17
CA CYS A 390 16.29 -15.13 6.14
C CYS A 390 14.93 -14.98 5.44
N LEU A 391 13.87 -15.56 6.02
CA LEU A 391 12.52 -15.48 5.50
C LEU A 391 11.76 -14.36 6.20
N TYR A 392 11.17 -13.47 5.40
CA TYR A 392 10.07 -12.63 5.82
C TYR A 392 8.75 -13.23 5.32
N SER A 393 7.90 -13.66 6.25
CA SER A 393 6.66 -14.37 5.96
C SER A 393 5.55 -13.44 5.47
N LEU A 394 5.04 -13.71 4.27
CA LEU A 394 3.81 -13.12 3.74
C LEU A 394 2.53 -13.80 4.27
N GLY A 395 2.66 -14.80 5.17
CA GLY A 395 1.53 -15.59 5.66
C GLY A 395 1.30 -16.87 4.84
N ARG A 396 0.04 -17.29 4.71
CA ARG A 396 -0.39 -18.46 3.93
C ARG A 396 -0.71 -18.07 2.48
N ARG A 397 -0.48 -18.97 1.53
CA ARG A 397 -0.93 -18.77 0.13
C ARG A 397 -2.45 -18.65 -0.01
N ASP A 398 -3.21 -19.34 0.84
CA ASP A 398 -4.68 -19.27 0.88
C ASP A 398 -5.22 -17.96 1.50
N THR A 399 -4.35 -17.11 2.04
CA THR A 399 -4.71 -15.85 2.72
C THR A 399 -3.99 -14.65 2.06
N PRO A 400 -4.33 -14.31 0.80
CA PRO A 400 -3.63 -13.25 0.05
C PRO A 400 -3.76 -11.85 0.67
N SER A 401 -4.78 -11.60 1.50
CA SER A 401 -4.91 -10.35 2.27
C SER A 401 -3.77 -10.15 3.27
N ALA A 402 -3.28 -11.22 3.91
CA ALA A 402 -2.12 -11.14 4.80
C ALA A 402 -0.85 -10.81 4.01
N ALA A 403 -0.68 -11.39 2.83
CA ALA A 403 0.43 -11.09 1.94
C ALA A 403 0.41 -9.63 1.49
N ALA A 404 -0.77 -9.11 1.12
CA ALA A 404 -0.98 -7.70 0.80
C ALA A 404 -0.57 -6.77 1.95
N GLN A 405 -1.01 -7.08 3.18
CA GLN A 405 -0.68 -6.29 4.38
C GLN A 405 0.82 -6.23 4.64
N ARG A 406 1.51 -7.34 4.41
CA ARG A 406 2.91 -7.56 4.80
C ARG A 406 3.91 -7.24 3.70
N LEU A 407 3.47 -7.04 2.45
CA LEU A 407 4.35 -6.93 1.29
C LEU A 407 5.41 -5.83 1.42
N PHE A 408 5.00 -4.58 1.66
CA PHE A 408 5.94 -3.47 1.72
C PHE A 408 6.78 -3.47 2.99
N ASP A 409 6.21 -3.92 4.11
CA ASP A 409 6.94 -4.11 5.37
C ASP A 409 8.06 -5.16 5.19
N GLY A 410 7.76 -6.26 4.50
CA GLY A 410 8.76 -7.28 4.17
C GLY A 410 9.86 -6.81 3.25
N LEU A 411 9.51 -6.09 2.18
CA LEU A 411 10.51 -5.47 1.30
C LEU A 411 11.43 -4.52 2.07
N ARG A 412 10.89 -3.69 2.98
CA ARG A 412 11.67 -2.77 3.81
C ARG A 412 12.51 -3.49 4.85
N THR A 413 11.94 -4.50 5.50
CA THR A 413 12.60 -5.26 6.56
C THR A 413 13.81 -6.01 6.00
N LEU A 414 13.67 -6.69 4.86
CA LEU A 414 14.77 -7.40 4.22
C LEU A 414 15.86 -6.45 3.70
N ASP A 415 15.48 -5.24 3.28
CA ASP A 415 16.38 -4.22 2.74
C ASP A 415 17.23 -3.51 3.81
N ALA A 416 16.86 -3.55 5.10
CA ALA A 416 17.56 -2.74 6.10
C ALA A 416 17.61 -3.31 7.53
N CYS A 417 16.68 -4.21 7.90
CA CYS A 417 16.41 -4.53 9.30
C CYS A 417 16.89 -5.93 9.72
N VAL A 418 17.41 -6.74 8.80
CA VAL A 418 17.79 -8.13 9.11
C VAL A 418 19.13 -8.17 9.87
N PRO A 419 19.21 -8.88 11.01
CA PRO A 419 20.44 -8.99 11.79
C PRO A 419 21.41 -10.02 11.19
N TRP A 420 22.04 -9.70 10.06
CA TRP A 420 22.91 -10.63 9.32
C TRP A 420 24.20 -11.03 10.06
N CYS A 421 24.76 -10.15 10.89
CA CYS A 421 25.99 -10.38 11.66
C CYS A 421 25.86 -9.74 13.06
N ASP A 422 26.12 -10.52 14.12
CA ASP A 422 26.29 -10.05 15.50
C ASP A 422 25.24 -9.03 15.99
N GLY A 423 23.98 -9.20 15.58
CA GLY A 423 22.86 -8.35 15.97
C GLY A 423 22.81 -6.96 15.31
N LYS A 424 23.72 -6.62 14.38
CA LYS A 424 23.65 -5.38 13.61
C LYS A 424 22.70 -5.55 12.41
N PRO A 425 21.63 -4.74 12.31
CA PRO A 425 20.75 -4.75 11.14
C PRO A 425 21.52 -4.37 9.86
N GLY A 426 21.16 -4.99 8.75
CA GLY A 426 21.71 -4.64 7.44
C GLY A 426 20.87 -5.16 6.28
N ALA A 427 21.23 -4.68 5.08
CA ALA A 427 20.58 -5.07 3.83
C ALA A 427 20.95 -6.49 3.39
N CYS A 428 20.00 -7.19 2.79
CA CYS A 428 20.30 -8.35 1.94
C CYS A 428 20.91 -7.93 0.60
N ASP A 429 21.71 -8.81 0.00
CA ASP A 429 22.23 -8.63 -1.37
C ASP A 429 21.12 -8.80 -2.42
N ALA A 430 20.17 -9.70 -2.15
CA ALA A 430 19.02 -9.98 -2.99
C ALA A 430 17.81 -10.39 -2.16
N ILE A 431 16.63 -10.00 -2.64
CA ILE A 431 15.33 -10.47 -2.16
C ILE A 431 14.77 -11.41 -3.23
N ILE A 432 14.43 -12.63 -2.85
CA ILE A 432 13.82 -13.63 -3.72
C ILE A 432 12.39 -13.86 -3.26
N THR A 433 11.46 -13.75 -4.20
CA THR A 433 10.02 -13.94 -3.98
C THR A 433 9.49 -14.82 -5.08
N ASP A 434 8.54 -15.70 -4.78
CA ASP A 434 7.82 -16.46 -5.79
C ASP A 434 6.62 -15.68 -6.33
N VAL A 435 6.05 -16.17 -7.43
CA VAL A 435 4.78 -15.68 -7.97
C VAL A 435 3.62 -16.04 -7.04
N VAL A 436 2.70 -15.11 -6.83
CA VAL A 436 1.43 -15.39 -6.15
C VAL A 436 0.30 -15.53 -7.17
N ASP A 437 -0.75 -16.26 -6.78
CA ASP A 437 -1.98 -16.33 -7.58
C ASP A 437 -2.56 -14.92 -7.80
N GLU A 438 -3.04 -14.64 -9.01
CA GLU A 438 -3.52 -13.30 -9.39
C GLU A 438 -5.02 -13.09 -9.17
N SER A 439 -5.73 -14.02 -8.55
CA SER A 439 -7.11 -13.79 -8.14
C SER A 439 -7.20 -12.79 -6.97
N GLY A 440 -8.31 -12.04 -6.92
CA GLY A 440 -8.56 -11.12 -5.81
C GLY A 440 -7.48 -10.03 -5.70
N VAL A 441 -6.97 -9.83 -4.48
CA VAL A 441 -5.88 -8.87 -4.21
C VAL A 441 -4.52 -9.35 -4.72
N GLY A 442 -4.40 -10.62 -5.13
CA GLY A 442 -3.20 -11.20 -5.72
C GLY A 442 -2.72 -10.48 -6.97
N LEU A 443 -3.65 -10.01 -7.82
CA LEU A 443 -3.34 -9.16 -8.97
C LEU A 443 -2.60 -7.87 -8.55
N ALA A 444 -3.01 -7.26 -7.44
CA ALA A 444 -2.38 -6.05 -6.92
C ALA A 444 -0.99 -6.35 -6.36
N ILE A 445 -0.83 -7.44 -5.61
CA ILE A 445 0.47 -7.92 -5.11
C ILE A 445 1.44 -8.14 -6.28
N MET A 446 1.03 -8.91 -7.29
CA MET A 446 1.85 -9.18 -8.48
C MET A 446 2.17 -7.91 -9.28
N ASN A 447 1.23 -6.96 -9.34
CA ASN A 447 1.51 -5.65 -9.96
C ASN A 447 2.64 -4.91 -9.23
N ARG A 448 2.71 -4.97 -7.89
CA ARG A 448 3.79 -4.35 -7.10
C ARG A 448 5.10 -5.12 -7.23
N LEU A 449 5.06 -6.45 -7.11
CA LEU A 449 6.25 -7.30 -7.23
C LEU A 449 6.92 -7.16 -8.60
N ARG A 450 6.15 -7.15 -9.69
CA ARG A 450 6.70 -6.94 -11.05
C ARG A 450 7.38 -5.59 -11.23
N LYS A 451 6.89 -4.55 -10.55
CA LYS A 451 7.50 -3.20 -10.59
C LYS A 451 8.75 -3.11 -9.73
N ALA A 452 8.79 -3.86 -8.61
CA ALA A 452 9.96 -3.95 -7.75
C ALA A 452 11.08 -4.80 -8.38
N ALA A 453 10.70 -5.92 -9.02
CA ALA A 453 11.58 -6.94 -9.58
C ALA A 453 12.60 -6.36 -10.56
N SER A 454 13.84 -6.78 -10.39
CA SER A 454 14.95 -6.53 -11.32
C SER A 454 15.01 -7.57 -12.44
N ALA A 455 14.54 -8.79 -12.17
CA ALA A 455 14.45 -9.88 -13.14
C ALA A 455 13.35 -10.87 -12.73
N THR A 456 12.84 -11.61 -13.72
CA THR A 456 12.02 -12.81 -13.50
C THR A 456 12.87 -14.03 -13.87
N LEU A 457 12.98 -14.98 -12.95
CA LEU A 457 13.72 -16.22 -13.11
C LEU A 457 12.75 -17.40 -13.14
N PHE A 458 13.14 -18.47 -13.80
CA PHE A 458 12.40 -19.72 -13.86
C PHE A 458 13.20 -20.81 -13.14
N ALA A 459 12.53 -21.61 -12.35
CA ALA A 459 13.10 -22.74 -11.64
C ALA A 459 12.10 -23.89 -11.65
N ARG A 460 12.61 -25.11 -11.43
CA ARG A 460 11.77 -26.26 -11.09
C ARG A 460 11.92 -26.62 -9.62
N ALA A 461 10.90 -27.24 -9.04
CA ALA A 461 10.98 -27.74 -7.68
C ALA A 461 12.13 -28.77 -7.56
N ASP A 462 12.83 -28.75 -6.43
CA ASP A 462 13.80 -29.79 -6.13
C ASP A 462 13.06 -31.13 -5.94
N ALA A 463 13.59 -32.21 -6.54
CA ALA A 463 13.00 -33.53 -6.37
C ALA A 463 13.04 -33.91 -4.88
N VAL A 464 11.86 -34.07 -4.26
CA VAL A 464 11.74 -34.52 -2.87
C VAL A 464 12.42 -35.88 -2.77
N ARG A 465 13.59 -35.94 -2.12
CA ARG A 465 14.17 -37.25 -1.78
C ARG A 465 13.17 -37.94 -0.85
N PRO A 466 12.70 -39.17 -1.16
CA PRO A 466 11.85 -39.89 -0.23
C PRO A 466 12.60 -40.02 1.09
N ILE A 467 11.94 -39.60 2.18
CA ILE A 467 12.44 -39.76 3.54
C ILE A 467 12.64 -41.27 3.73
N HIS A 468 13.89 -41.72 3.73
CA HIS A 468 14.22 -43.06 4.18
C HIS A 468 13.99 -43.08 5.69
N ILE A 469 12.83 -43.57 6.09
CA ILE A 469 12.60 -44.00 7.48
C ILE A 469 13.39 -45.31 7.62
N PRO A 470 14.48 -45.34 8.41
CA PRO A 470 15.13 -46.61 8.71
C PRO A 470 14.16 -47.43 9.56
N MET A 471 13.85 -48.66 9.13
CA MET A 471 13.21 -49.67 9.97
C MET A 471 14.18 -50.18 11.03
#